data_AF-Q86E07-F1
#
_entry.id   AF-Q86E07-F1
#
_cell.length_a   1.000
_cell.length_b   1.000
_cell.length_c   1.000
_cell.angle_alpha   90.00
_cell.angle_beta   90.00
_cell.angle_gamma   90.00
#
_symmetry.space_group_name_H-M   'P 1'
#
loop_
_entity.id
_entity.type
_entity.pdbx_description
1 polymer ?
#
loop_
_entity_poly.entity_id
_entity_poly.type
_entity_poly.pdbx_seq_one_letter_code
_entity_poly.pdbx_strand_id
1 'polypeptide(L)'
;MSVAEKRSVSSKLLSRINEIQKYIDPNFMEDDILLTKSKIEIILAQKDRIQNIGNDLENISKLRDCLNHPAFGEISTLKKKFEDLRMVHNDQYAVSEKLIADTQALLNTYHNLIRDTSKLFIYWNLRVSATTTSMSPCDE
;
A
#
# COMPACT_ATOMS: atom_id res chain seq x y z
N MET A 1 80.17 -43.23 -11.36
CA MET A 1 78.78 -43.53 -11.71
C MET A 1 78.62 -43.45 -13.22
N SER A 2 78.24 -44.57 -13.83
CA SER A 2 78.16 -44.75 -15.29
C SER A 2 77.10 -43.83 -15.89
N VAL A 3 77.31 -43.36 -17.13
CA VAL A 3 76.37 -42.51 -17.88
C VAL A 3 74.97 -43.14 -17.97
N ALA A 4 74.88 -44.47 -17.94
CA ALA A 4 73.63 -45.22 -17.92
C ALA A 4 72.84 -45.05 -16.61
N GLU A 5 73.50 -44.99 -15.46
CA GLU A 5 72.85 -44.77 -14.16
C GLU A 5 72.25 -43.37 -14.09
N LYS A 6 72.99 -42.36 -14.57
CA LYS A 6 72.52 -40.96 -14.62
C LYS A 6 71.27 -40.80 -15.50
N ARG A 7 71.24 -41.45 -16.67
CA ARG A 7 70.07 -41.43 -17.58
C ARG A 7 68.83 -42.06 -16.95
N SER A 8 68.97 -43.16 -16.19
CA SER A 8 67.84 -43.81 -15.52
C SER A 8 67.23 -42.91 -14.43
N VAL A 9 68.06 -42.20 -13.67
CA VAL A 9 67.61 -41.25 -12.64
C VAL A 9 66.94 -40.04 -13.27
N SER A 10 67.54 -39.46 -14.33
CA SER A 10 66.93 -38.35 -15.06
C SER A 10 65.57 -38.72 -15.67
N SER A 11 65.43 -39.94 -16.20
CA SER A 11 64.15 -40.42 -16.73
C SER A 11 63.06 -40.51 -15.65
N LYS A 12 63.41 -40.99 -14.45
CA LYS A 12 62.47 -41.09 -13.32
C LYS A 12 62.06 -39.71 -12.79
N LEU A 13 62.98 -38.75 -12.78
CA LEU A 13 62.68 -37.37 -12.40
C LEU A 13 61.77 -36.68 -13.42
N LEU A 14 62.04 -36.86 -14.72
CA LEU A 14 61.21 -36.30 -15.79
C LEU A 14 59.80 -36.88 -15.78
N SER A 15 59.63 -38.18 -15.51
CA SER A 15 58.29 -38.79 -15.37
C SER A 15 57.50 -38.22 -14.19
N ARG A 16 58.18 -37.65 -13.19
CA ARG A 16 57.56 -37.14 -11.96
C ARG A 16 57.48 -35.62 -11.92
N ILE A 17 57.91 -34.94 -12.98
CA ILE A 17 58.04 -33.47 -12.99
C ILE A 17 56.69 -32.77 -12.86
N ASN A 18 55.64 -33.33 -13.46
CA ASN A 18 54.27 -32.81 -13.35
C ASN A 18 53.70 -32.96 -11.94
N GLU A 19 54.05 -34.06 -11.26
CA GLU A 19 53.64 -34.30 -9.87
C GLU A 19 54.36 -33.33 -8.93
N ILE A 20 55.67 -33.13 -9.13
CA ILE A 20 56.48 -32.18 -8.37
C ILE A 20 55.99 -30.74 -8.59
N GLN A 21 55.66 -30.38 -9.83
CA GLN A 21 55.14 -29.05 -10.16
C GLN A 21 53.80 -28.76 -9.49
N LYS A 22 52.98 -29.80 -9.28
CA LYS A 22 51.76 -29.73 -8.46
C LYS A 22 52.07 -29.34 -7.02
N TYR A 23 53.09 -29.93 -6.40
CA TYR A 23 53.49 -29.65 -5.02
C TYR A 23 54.29 -28.35 -4.83
N ILE A 24 54.74 -27.71 -5.92
CA ILE A 24 55.41 -26.40 -5.90
C ILE A 24 54.39 -25.25 -5.91
N ASP A 25 53.16 -25.49 -6.38
CA ASP A 25 52.10 -24.49 -6.35
C ASP A 25 51.69 -24.19 -4.89
N PRO A 26 51.89 -22.95 -4.40
CA PRO A 26 51.57 -22.55 -3.03
C PRO A 26 50.10 -22.79 -2.66
N ASN A 27 49.21 -22.74 -3.65
CA ASN A 27 47.77 -22.86 -3.45
C ASN A 27 47.28 -24.30 -3.60
N PHE A 28 48.11 -25.22 -4.09
CA PHE A 28 47.69 -26.60 -4.35
C PHE A 28 47.30 -27.37 -3.07
N MET A 29 47.87 -26.96 -1.93
CA MET A 29 47.52 -27.53 -0.63
C MET A 29 46.52 -26.65 0.13
N GLU A 30 46.29 -25.39 -0.21
CA GLU A 30 45.50 -24.46 0.63
C GLU A 30 44.04 -24.89 0.85
N ASP A 31 43.39 -25.47 -0.17
CA ASP A 31 42.01 -25.96 -0.07
C ASP A 31 41.85 -27.20 0.86
N ASP A 32 42.92 -28.01 0.97
CA ASP A 32 43.02 -29.17 1.85
C ASP A 32 43.71 -28.87 3.20
N ILE A 33 44.49 -27.76 3.30
CA ILE A 33 45.22 -27.32 4.50
C ILE A 33 44.28 -26.87 5.61
N LEU A 34 43.07 -26.41 5.26
CA LEU A 34 42.02 -26.29 6.26
C LEU A 34 41.64 -27.69 6.74
N LEU A 35 42.38 -28.17 7.73
CA LEU A 35 42.09 -29.36 8.49
C LEU A 35 40.60 -29.36 8.82
N THR A 36 39.97 -30.53 8.72
CA THR A 36 38.54 -30.70 9.06
C THR A 36 38.19 -30.06 10.41
N LYS A 37 39.13 -30.09 11.36
CA LYS A 37 39.02 -29.41 12.65
C LYS A 37 38.88 -27.88 12.52
N SER A 38 39.69 -27.22 11.69
CA SER A 38 39.61 -25.78 11.43
C SER A 38 38.30 -25.41 10.71
N LYS A 39 37.83 -26.24 9.77
CA LYS A 39 36.51 -26.05 9.12
C LYS A 39 35.38 -26.11 10.16
N ILE A 40 35.44 -27.07 11.09
CA ILE A 40 34.48 -27.20 12.20
C ILE A 40 34.52 -25.97 13.12
N GLU A 41 35.72 -25.52 13.51
CA GLU A 41 35.89 -24.34 14.37
C GLU A 41 35.33 -23.07 13.72
N ILE A 42 35.53 -22.89 12.40
CA ILE A 42 34.96 -21.76 11.65
C ILE A 42 33.42 -21.84 11.64
N ILE A 43 32.84 -23.02 11.40
CA ILE A 43 31.38 -23.21 11.41
C ILE A 43 30.81 -22.92 12.82
N LEU A 44 31.48 -23.40 13.87
CA LEU A 44 31.05 -23.15 15.25
C LEU A 44 31.17 -21.67 15.62
N ALA A 45 32.24 -21.00 15.20
CA ALA A 45 32.43 -19.57 15.40
C ALA A 45 31.37 -18.72 14.67
N GLN A 46 30.84 -19.20 13.55
CA GLN A 46 29.82 -18.52 12.75
C GLN A 46 28.40 -19.04 12.98
N LYS A 47 28.20 -19.98 13.91
CA LYS A 47 26.93 -20.67 14.13
C LYS A 47 25.75 -19.71 14.26
N ASP A 48 25.86 -18.71 15.14
CA ASP A 48 24.77 -17.77 15.40
C ASP A 48 24.47 -16.92 14.16
N ARG A 49 25.50 -16.55 13.40
CA ARG A 49 25.34 -15.81 12.15
C ARG A 49 24.62 -16.66 11.08
N ILE A 50 24.98 -17.93 10.94
CA ILE A 50 24.33 -18.87 10.02
C ILE A 50 22.85 -19.05 10.42
N GLN A 51 22.58 -19.21 11.72
CA GLN A 51 21.22 -19.36 12.24
C GLN A 51 20.37 -18.10 12.01
N ASN A 52 20.93 -16.92 12.28
CA ASN A 52 20.23 -15.66 12.06
C ASN A 52 19.92 -15.43 10.58
N ILE A 53 20.90 -15.66 9.69
CA ILE A 53 20.69 -15.57 8.24
C ILE A 53 19.63 -16.56 7.78
N GLY A 54 19.62 -17.79 8.32
CA GLY A 54 18.59 -18.78 8.01
C GLY A 54 17.18 -18.32 8.40
N ASN A 55 17.04 -17.78 9.62
CA ASN A 55 15.77 -17.24 10.10
C ASN A 55 15.31 -16.04 9.26
N ASP A 56 16.22 -15.13 8.91
CA ASP A 56 15.92 -13.98 8.06
C ASP A 56 15.47 -14.42 6.66
N LEU A 57 16.11 -15.43 6.09
CA LEU A 57 15.73 -15.99 4.78
C LEU A 57 14.34 -16.63 4.82
N GLU A 58 14.04 -17.37 5.90
CA GLU A 58 12.72 -17.97 6.12
C GLU A 58 11.65 -16.89 6.26
N ASN A 59 11.93 -15.81 6.99
CA ASN A 59 11.04 -14.67 7.14
C ASN A 59 10.80 -13.98 5.78
N ILE A 60 11.85 -13.74 4.99
CA ILE A 60 11.72 -13.18 3.64
C ILE A 60 10.89 -14.10 2.74
N SER A 61 11.08 -15.42 2.84
CA SER A 61 10.27 -16.40 2.09
C SER A 61 8.80 -16.30 2.46
N LYS A 62 8.46 -16.15 3.75
CA LYS A 62 7.07 -15.95 4.20
C LYS A 62 6.47 -14.64 3.68
N LEU A 63 7.28 -13.57 3.58
CA LEU A 63 6.83 -12.28 3.05
C LEU A 63 6.57 -12.32 1.53
N ARG A 64 7.22 -13.23 0.79
CA ARG A 64 7.03 -13.37 -0.66
C ARG A 64 5.57 -13.59 -1.04
N ASP A 65 4.84 -14.39 -0.28
CA ASP A 65 3.44 -14.71 -0.57
C ASP A 65 2.52 -13.51 -0.29
N CYS A 66 2.87 -12.66 0.68
CA CYS A 66 2.17 -11.41 0.96
C CYS A 66 2.41 -10.38 -0.15
N LEU A 67 3.65 -10.22 -0.61
CA LEU A 67 4.01 -9.24 -1.63
C LEU A 67 3.47 -9.58 -3.02
N ASN A 68 3.36 -10.87 -3.35
CA ASN A 68 2.80 -11.35 -4.61
C ASN A 68 1.29 -11.60 -4.53
N HIS A 69 0.62 -11.12 -3.47
CA HIS A 69 -0.80 -11.34 -3.31
C HIS A 69 -1.58 -10.66 -4.46
N PRO A 70 -2.51 -11.35 -5.14
CA PRO A 70 -3.21 -10.85 -6.32
C PRO A 70 -3.98 -9.54 -6.09
N ALA A 71 -4.36 -9.26 -4.83
CA ALA A 71 -4.96 -7.98 -4.44
C ALA A 71 -4.10 -6.76 -4.78
N PHE A 72 -2.76 -6.89 -4.77
CA PHE A 72 -1.86 -5.80 -5.16
C PHE A 72 -1.80 -5.59 -6.69
N GLY A 73 -2.09 -6.63 -7.47
CA GLY A 73 -2.13 -6.55 -8.94
C GLY A 73 -3.32 -5.72 -9.45
N GLU A 74 -4.44 -5.76 -8.73
CA GLU A 74 -5.68 -5.05 -9.13
C GLU A 74 -5.75 -3.59 -8.67
N ILE A 75 -4.74 -3.09 -7.93
CA ILE A 75 -4.75 -1.72 -7.36
C ILE A 75 -4.92 -0.66 -8.45
N SER A 76 -4.33 -0.86 -9.63
CA SER A 76 -4.48 0.08 -10.76
C SER A 76 -5.93 0.19 -11.24
N THR A 77 -6.64 -0.94 -11.29
CA THR A 77 -8.06 -0.99 -11.66
C THR A 77 -8.95 -0.40 -10.58
N LEU A 78 -8.64 -0.67 -9.31
CA LEU A 78 -9.36 -0.10 -8.17
C LEU A 78 -9.19 1.41 -8.11
N LYS A 79 -7.98 1.91 -8.39
CA LYS A 79 -7.69 3.35 -8.48
C LYS A 79 -8.55 4.02 -9.55
N LYS A 80 -8.68 3.41 -10.73
CA LYS A 80 -9.54 3.93 -11.80
C LYS A 80 -11.02 3.97 -11.37
N LYS A 81 -11.53 2.87 -10.79
CA LYS A 81 -12.91 2.82 -10.27
C LYS A 81 -13.15 3.87 -9.19
N PHE A 82 -12.17 4.13 -8.33
CA PHE A 82 -12.29 5.14 -7.29
C PHE A 82 -12.29 6.56 -7.85
N GLU A 83 -11.52 6.82 -8.91
CA GLU A 83 -11.55 8.09 -9.62
C GLU A 83 -12.90 8.32 -10.32
N ASP A 84 -13.44 7.30 -10.99
CA ASP A 84 -14.77 7.36 -11.61
C ASP A 84 -15.85 7.62 -10.54
N LEU A 85 -15.78 6.93 -9.39
CA LEU A 85 -16.68 7.15 -8.27
C LEU A 85 -16.57 8.57 -7.70
N ARG A 86 -15.35 9.10 -7.59
CA ARG A 86 -15.10 10.46 -7.11
C ARG A 86 -15.77 11.52 -8.01
N MET A 87 -15.71 11.32 -9.32
CA MET A 87 -16.38 12.21 -10.28
C MET A 87 -17.90 12.20 -10.08
N VAL A 88 -18.50 11.02 -10.00
CA VAL A 88 -19.95 10.88 -9.75
C VAL A 88 -20.36 11.49 -8.41
N HIS A 89 -19.56 11.29 -7.37
CA HIS A 89 -19.84 11.85 -6.05
C HIS A 89 -19.82 13.39 -6.06
N ASN A 90 -18.89 14.00 -6.79
CA ASN A 90 -18.86 15.46 -6.93
C ASN A 90 -20.10 15.99 -7.66
N ASP A 91 -20.53 15.30 -8.74
CA ASP A 91 -21.76 15.68 -9.45
C ASP A 91 -22.99 15.57 -8.55
N GLN A 92 -23.10 14.48 -7.78
CA GLN A 92 -24.16 14.30 -6.79
C GLN A 92 -24.17 15.39 -5.73
N TYR A 93 -22.99 15.81 -5.25
CA TYR A 93 -22.86 16.88 -4.28
C TYR A 93 -23.36 18.22 -4.84
N ALA A 94 -22.95 18.57 -6.06
CA ALA A 94 -23.40 19.79 -6.72
C ALA A 94 -24.92 19.80 -6.97
N VAL A 95 -25.48 18.67 -7.39
CA VAL A 95 -26.94 18.52 -7.55
C VAL A 95 -27.67 18.65 -6.22
N SER A 96 -27.14 18.04 -5.16
CA SER A 96 -27.71 18.10 -3.81
C SER A 96 -27.74 19.54 -3.29
N GLU A 97 -26.63 20.27 -3.42
CA GLU A 97 -26.53 21.67 -2.98
C GLU A 97 -27.55 22.55 -3.71
N LYS A 98 -27.67 22.38 -5.03
CA LYS A 98 -28.69 23.09 -5.84
C LYS A 98 -30.10 22.75 -5.38
N LEU A 99 -30.42 21.47 -5.17
CA LEU A 99 -31.74 21.04 -4.74
C LEU A 99 -32.11 21.62 -3.36
N ILE A 100 -31.14 21.67 -2.44
CA ILE A 100 -31.32 22.29 -1.12
C ILE A 100 -31.64 23.78 -1.28
N ALA A 101 -30.87 24.50 -2.11
CA ALA A 101 -31.08 25.92 -2.35
C ALA A 101 -32.47 26.20 -2.98
N ASP A 102 -32.85 25.43 -4.00
CA ASP A 102 -34.15 25.55 -4.67
C ASP A 102 -35.31 25.27 -3.69
N THR A 103 -35.16 24.25 -2.84
CA THR A 103 -36.16 23.89 -1.83
C THR A 103 -36.31 24.99 -0.76
N GLN A 104 -35.19 25.55 -0.30
CA GLN A 104 -35.22 26.67 0.65
C GLN A 104 -35.85 27.91 0.06
N ALA A 105 -35.55 28.23 -1.21
CA ALA A 105 -36.19 29.33 -1.92
C ALA A 105 -37.70 29.14 -2.00
N LEU A 106 -38.14 27.93 -2.40
CA LEU A 106 -39.56 27.60 -2.47
C LEU A 106 -40.26 27.71 -1.10
N LEU A 107 -39.62 27.21 -0.05
CA LEU A 107 -40.14 27.28 1.31
C LEU A 107 -40.30 28.74 1.78
N ASN A 108 -39.33 29.60 1.47
CA ASN A 108 -39.39 31.02 1.77
C ASN A 108 -40.53 31.72 1.02
N THR A 109 -40.71 31.40 -0.26
CA THR A 109 -41.83 31.92 -1.05
C THR A 109 -43.18 31.51 -0.46
N TYR A 110 -43.32 30.23 -0.10
CA TYR A 110 -44.53 29.73 0.54
C TYR A 110 -44.80 30.42 1.89
N HIS A 111 -43.78 30.53 2.74
CA HIS A 111 -43.87 31.22 4.03
C HIS A 111 -44.35 32.67 3.86
N ASN A 112 -43.76 33.41 2.93
CA ASN A 112 -44.14 34.79 2.64
C ASN A 112 -45.59 34.88 2.15
N LEU A 113 -46.00 34.00 1.23
CA LEU A 113 -47.37 33.98 0.71
C LEU A 113 -48.38 33.73 1.83
N ILE A 114 -48.15 32.74 2.68
CA ILE A 114 -49.04 32.43 3.82
C ILE A 114 -49.10 33.61 4.78
N ARG A 115 -47.96 34.22 5.12
CA ARG A 115 -47.90 35.40 6.00
C ARG A 115 -48.72 36.56 5.42
N ASP A 116 -48.53 36.88 4.16
CA ASP A 116 -49.17 38.04 3.54
C ASP A 116 -50.68 37.81 3.33
N THR A 117 -51.07 36.58 2.98
CA THR A 117 -52.48 36.15 2.94
C THR A 117 -53.12 36.26 4.33
N SER A 118 -52.41 35.82 5.38
CA SER A 118 -52.91 35.89 6.77
C SER A 118 -53.13 37.34 7.20
N LYS A 119 -52.20 38.24 6.89
CA LYS A 119 -52.36 39.68 7.13
C LYS A 119 -53.57 40.25 6.41
N LEU A 120 -53.78 39.87 5.15
CA LEU A 120 -54.93 40.32 4.35
C LEU A 120 -56.26 39.86 4.97
N PHE A 121 -56.34 38.59 5.41
CA PHE A 121 -57.52 38.08 6.12
C PHE A 121 -57.80 38.83 7.42
N ILE A 122 -56.76 39.10 8.23
CA ILE A 122 -56.91 39.89 9.46
C ILE A 122 -57.42 41.29 9.15
N TYR A 123 -56.83 41.95 8.15
CA TYR A 123 -57.24 43.30 7.71
C TYR A 123 -58.70 43.33 7.25
N TRP A 124 -59.12 42.37 6.43
CA TRP A 124 -60.52 42.26 6.00
C TRP A 124 -61.48 42.00 7.16
N ASN A 125 -61.11 41.12 8.09
CA ASN A 125 -61.94 40.83 9.26
C ASN A 125 -62.14 42.07 10.14
N LEU A 126 -61.07 42.84 10.38
CA LEU A 126 -61.13 44.11 11.12
C LEU A 126 -62.06 45.11 10.43
N ARG A 127 -61.95 45.24 9.10
CA ARG A 127 -62.78 46.16 8.32
C ARG A 127 -64.27 45.77 8.36
N VAL A 128 -64.58 44.48 8.19
CA VAL A 128 -65.95 43.97 8.28
C VAL A 128 -66.52 44.21 9.69
N SER A 129 -65.74 43.92 10.72
CA SER A 129 -66.13 44.13 12.11
C SER A 129 -66.41 45.60 12.43
N ALA A 130 -65.60 46.53 11.89
CA ALA A 130 -65.82 47.96 12.04
C ALA A 130 -67.13 48.42 11.37
N THR A 131 -67.44 47.90 10.17
CA THR A 131 -68.70 48.22 9.48
C THR A 131 -69.93 47.65 10.18
N THR A 132 -69.84 46.44 10.76
CA THR A 132 -70.94 45.84 11.52
C THR A 132 -71.19 46.57 12.83
N THR A 133 -70.14 47.07 13.50
CA THR A 133 -70.30 47.89 14.71
C THR A 133 -70.91 49.26 14.40
N SER A 134 -70.59 49.86 13.24
CA SER A 134 -71.26 51.11 12.79
C SER A 134 -72.69 50.90 12.30
N MET A 135 -73.08 49.65 11.99
CA MET A 135 -74.43 49.27 11.55
C MET A 135 -75.27 48.65 12.68
N SER A 136 -74.72 48.45 13.88
CA SER A 136 -75.54 48.11 15.06
C SER A 136 -76.35 49.36 15.42
N PRO A 137 -77.68 49.34 15.26
CA PRO A 137 -78.51 50.49 15.59
C PRO A 137 -78.38 50.80 17.08
N CYS A 138 -78.37 52.08 17.42
CA CYS A 138 -79.00 52.52 18.66
C CYS A 138 -80.47 52.10 18.61
N ASP A 139 -80.77 50.89 19.03
CA ASP A 139 -82.12 50.44 19.36
C ASP A 139 -82.05 49.81 20.76
N GLU A 140 -82.12 50.66 21.77
CA GLU A 140 -83.03 50.63 22.93
C GLU A 140 -82.91 51.92 23.75
#